data_AF-A0AAE7P3W3-F1
#
_entry.id   AF-A0AAE7P3W3-F1
#
_cell.length_a   1.000
_cell.length_b   1.000
_cell.length_c   1.000
_cell.angle_alpha   90.00
_cell.angle_beta   90.00
_cell.angle_gamma   90.00
#
_symmetry.space_group_name_H-M   'P 1'
#
loop_
_entity.id
_entity.type
_entity.pdbx_description
1 polymer ?
#
loop_
_entity_poly.entity_id
_entity_poly.type
_entity_poly.pdbx_seq_one_letter_code
_entity_poly.pdbx_strand_id
1 'polypeptide(L)'
;MYVIFLIFFSIVLPIFLIIPAGRYNIKVYASKFDLIGFHLIFPIIILPTLVSAFILVCSFLNISDYAGLSFVFYAFLILMMAYIIYGFYVCIRYNYGFFHCIVALFLRFNYVTPLIYLIFLGGKNYKDDKEITSKNIKDLKIFDQFRFSIYNLIAIRS
;
A
#
# COMPACT_ATOMS: atom_id res chain seq x y z
N MET A 1 9.91 -25.66 -4.98
CA MET A 1 8.87 -25.34 -5.98
C MET A 1 7.81 -24.38 -5.44
N TYR A 2 7.15 -24.67 -4.30
CA TYR A 2 6.10 -23.82 -3.72
C TYR A 2 6.53 -22.39 -3.35
N VAL A 3 7.74 -22.20 -2.82
CA VAL A 3 8.27 -20.88 -2.45
C VAL A 3 8.43 -19.98 -3.68
N ILE A 4 8.95 -20.53 -4.79
CA ILE A 4 9.11 -19.81 -6.06
C ILE A 4 7.74 -19.40 -6.61
N PHE A 5 6.76 -20.29 -6.53
CA PHE A 5 5.38 -20.01 -6.94
C PHE A 5 4.76 -18.90 -6.09
N LEU A 6 4.93 -18.93 -4.76
CA LEU A 6 4.44 -17.87 -3.86
C LEU A 6 5.06 -16.52 -4.17
N ILE A 7 6.38 -16.45 -4.36
CA ILE A 7 7.08 -15.21 -4.73
C ILE A 7 6.56 -14.67 -6.07
N PHE A 8 6.45 -15.55 -7.07
CA PHE A 8 5.95 -15.17 -8.39
C PHE A 8 4.50 -14.66 -8.30
N PHE A 9 3.65 -15.37 -7.56
CA PHE A 9 2.25 -14.97 -7.32
C PHE A 9 2.16 -13.61 -6.61
N SER A 10 2.98 -13.38 -5.58
CA SER A 10 3.01 -12.11 -4.85
C SER A 10 3.45 -10.91 -5.71
N ILE A 11 4.24 -11.13 -6.76
CA ILE A 11 4.70 -10.07 -7.67
C ILE A 11 3.75 -9.89 -8.87
N VAL A 12 3.35 -10.99 -9.47
CA VAL A 12 2.65 -10.99 -10.76
C VAL A 12 1.17 -10.68 -10.58
N LEU A 13 0.53 -11.24 -9.55
CA LEU A 13 -0.88 -11.00 -9.29
C LEU A 13 -1.24 -9.51 -9.07
N PRO A 14 -0.53 -8.72 -8.23
CA PRO A 14 -0.88 -7.31 -8.06
C PRO A 14 -0.76 -6.51 -9.36
N ILE A 15 0.23 -6.81 -10.22
CA ILE A 15 0.36 -6.18 -11.55
C ILE A 15 -0.91 -6.41 -12.38
N PHE A 16 -1.42 -7.65 -12.39
CA PHE A 16 -2.65 -7.98 -13.10
C PHE A 16 -3.90 -7.36 -12.49
N LEU A 17 -3.95 -7.19 -11.16
CA LEU A 17 -5.10 -6.62 -10.45
C LEU A 17 -5.16 -5.09 -10.53
N ILE A 18 -4.06 -4.41 -10.82
CA ILE A 18 -4.04 -2.95 -10.98
C ILE A 18 -4.92 -2.48 -12.14
N ILE A 19 -4.86 -3.13 -13.31
CA ILE A 19 -5.65 -2.73 -14.48
C ILE A 19 -7.17 -2.78 -14.21
N PRO A 20 -7.76 -3.89 -13.71
CA PRO A 20 -9.17 -3.90 -13.36
C PRO A 20 -9.48 -2.92 -12.23
N ALA A 21 -8.56 -2.67 -11.29
CA ALA A 21 -8.76 -1.64 -10.27
C ALA A 21 -9.01 -0.25 -10.89
N GLY A 22 -8.29 0.14 -11.95
CA GLY A 22 -8.60 1.39 -12.66
C GLY A 22 -9.93 1.36 -13.41
N ARG A 23 -10.24 0.25 -14.09
CA ARG A 23 -11.50 0.07 -14.84
C ARG A 23 -12.75 0.13 -13.95
N TYR A 24 -12.67 -0.41 -12.74
CA TYR A 24 -13.77 -0.39 -11.77
C TYR A 24 -13.68 0.75 -10.76
N ASN A 25 -12.72 1.67 -10.94
CA ASN A 25 -12.47 2.80 -10.05
C ASN A 25 -12.24 2.40 -8.58
N ILE A 26 -11.56 1.27 -8.35
CA ILE A 26 -11.24 0.74 -7.03
C ILE A 26 -10.18 1.62 -6.36
N LYS A 27 -10.46 2.03 -5.12
CA LYS A 27 -9.64 2.88 -4.27
C LYS A 27 -8.92 2.04 -3.22
N VAL A 28 -7.60 2.07 -3.26
CA VAL A 28 -6.73 1.29 -2.36
C VAL A 28 -6.23 2.16 -1.21
N TYR A 29 -5.92 3.43 -1.49
CA TYR A 29 -5.35 4.37 -0.53
C TYR A 29 -6.24 5.60 -0.40
N ALA A 30 -6.35 6.14 0.80
CA ALA A 30 -7.12 7.35 1.06
C ALA A 30 -6.45 8.58 0.42
N SER A 31 -5.12 8.65 0.48
CA SER A 31 -4.31 9.77 -0.02
C SER A 31 -2.91 9.31 -0.45
N LYS A 32 -2.11 10.20 -1.06
CA LYS A 32 -0.67 9.93 -1.33
C LYS A 32 0.13 9.73 -0.04
N PHE A 33 -0.25 10.42 1.04
CA PHE A 33 0.37 10.28 2.35
C PHE A 33 0.06 8.91 2.99
N ASP A 34 -1.17 8.41 2.85
CA ASP A 34 -1.55 7.06 3.29
C ASP A 34 -0.64 5.99 2.66
N LEU A 35 -0.37 6.14 1.36
CA LEU A 35 0.53 5.27 0.62
C LEU A 35 2.01 5.38 1.04
N ILE A 36 2.57 6.59 1.11
CA ILE A 36 4.01 6.77 1.33
C ILE A 36 4.37 6.63 2.82
N GLY A 37 3.57 7.26 3.68
CA GLY A 37 3.78 7.30 5.13
C GLY A 37 3.53 5.95 5.79
N PHE A 38 2.28 5.50 5.78
CA PHE A 38 1.87 4.33 6.58
C PHE A 38 2.28 2.98 5.98
N HIS A 39 2.37 2.86 4.65
CA HIS A 39 2.69 1.59 3.99
C HIS A 39 4.20 1.33 3.82
N LEU A 40 5.00 2.35 3.52
CA LEU A 40 6.40 2.16 3.11
C LEU A 40 7.41 2.50 4.20
N ILE A 41 7.24 3.67 4.82
CA ILE A 41 8.25 4.26 5.70
C ILE A 41 8.08 3.74 7.14
N PHE A 42 6.83 3.72 7.63
CA PHE A 42 6.55 3.48 9.04
C PHE A 42 6.89 2.04 9.52
N PRO A 43 6.48 0.96 8.82
CA PRO A 43 6.63 -0.41 9.35
C PRO A 43 8.00 -1.05 9.05
N ILE A 44 8.62 -0.71 7.92
CA ILE A 44 9.76 -1.47 7.37
C ILE A 44 11.10 -0.86 7.78
N ILE A 45 11.24 0.47 7.73
CA ILE A 45 12.54 1.14 7.84
C ILE A 45 12.74 1.74 9.21
N ILE A 46 11.78 2.55 9.67
CA ILE A 46 11.94 3.29 10.92
C ILE A 46 11.92 2.33 12.10
N LEU A 47 10.99 1.38 12.11
CA LEU A 47 10.69 0.58 13.29
C LEU A 47 11.80 -0.39 13.74
N PRO A 48 12.33 -1.30 12.89
CA PRO A 48 13.39 -2.22 13.32
C PRO A 48 14.70 -1.50 13.66
N THR A 49 14.97 -0.41 12.94
CA THR A 49 16.17 0.42 13.13
C THR A 49 16.13 1.15 14.47
N LEU A 50 15.00 1.74 14.84
CA LEU A 50 14.84 2.44 16.12
C LEU A 50 14.94 1.49 17.31
N VAL A 51 14.28 0.33 17.21
CA VAL A 51 14.33 -0.70 18.26
C VAL A 51 15.74 -1.24 18.43
N SER A 52 16.44 -1.55 17.33
CA SER A 52 17.82 -2.07 17.38
C SER A 52 18.81 -1.04 17.93
N ALA A 53 18.70 0.22 17.50
CA ALA A 53 19.53 1.31 18.02
C ALA A 53 19.29 1.54 19.53
N PHE A 54 18.05 1.44 19.99
CA PHE A 54 17.71 1.59 21.41
C PHE A 54 18.26 0.43 22.26
N ILE A 55 18.12 -0.82 21.80
CA ILE A 55 18.71 -2.00 22.45
C ILE A 55 20.23 -1.85 22.57
N LEU A 56 20.89 -1.38 21.51
CA LEU A 56 22.34 -1.14 21.52
C LEU A 56 22.74 -0.12 22.60
N VAL A 57 22.03 0.99 22.72
CA VAL A 57 22.30 2.02 23.73
C VAL A 57 22.05 1.49 25.15
N CYS A 58 20.96 0.77 25.39
CA CYS A 58 20.68 0.15 26.70
C CYS A 58 21.76 -0.87 27.09
N SER A 59 22.27 -1.63 26.12
CA SER A 59 23.39 -2.55 26.33
C SER A 59 24.68 -1.82 26.70
N PHE A 60 24.98 -0.66 26.11
CA PHE A 60 26.13 0.17 26.49
C PHE A 60 26.01 0.72 27.91
N LEU A 61 24.80 0.98 28.39
CA LEU A 61 24.52 1.56 29.70
C LEU A 61 24.30 0.51 30.80
N ASN A 62 24.44 -0.79 30.49
CA ASN A 62 24.25 -1.90 31.42
C ASN A 62 22.83 -1.95 32.05
N ILE A 63 21.83 -1.46 31.30
CA ILE A 63 20.42 -1.47 31.73
C ILE A 63 19.80 -2.79 31.26
N SER A 64 19.59 -3.73 32.19
CA SER A 64 19.07 -5.07 31.92
C SER A 64 17.55 -5.20 32.04
N ASP A 65 16.86 -4.15 32.51
CA ASP A 65 15.41 -4.17 32.65
C ASP A 65 14.73 -3.68 31.37
N TYR A 66 14.23 -4.64 30.59
CA TYR A 66 13.56 -4.42 29.31
C TYR A 66 12.09 -4.01 29.45
N ALA A 67 11.60 -3.68 30.65
CA ALA A 67 10.23 -3.20 30.86
C ALA A 67 9.86 -2.01 29.95
N GLY A 68 10.82 -1.10 29.68
CA GLY A 68 10.63 -0.02 28.70
C GLY A 68 10.64 -0.49 27.23
N LEU A 69 11.41 -1.53 26.90
CA LEU A 69 11.49 -2.11 25.56
C LEU A 69 10.19 -2.85 25.19
N SER A 70 9.57 -3.53 26.17
CA SER A 70 8.28 -4.18 25.96
C SER A 70 7.17 -3.15 25.71
N PHE A 71 7.17 -2.02 26.42
CA PHE A 71 6.23 -0.92 26.16
C PHE A 71 6.37 -0.39 24.72
N VAL A 72 7.59 -0.12 24.26
CA VAL A 72 7.86 0.35 22.89
C VAL A 72 7.39 -0.69 21.87
N PHE A 73 7.72 -1.96 22.07
CA PHE A 73 7.28 -3.06 21.21
C PHE A 73 5.74 -3.18 21.14
N TYR A 74 5.05 -3.10 22.29
CA TYR A 74 3.58 -3.14 22.34
C TYR A 74 2.94 -1.91 21.70
N ALA A 75 3.50 -0.71 21.91
CA ALA A 75 3.01 0.51 21.25
C ALA A 75 3.06 0.38 19.73
N PHE A 76 4.12 -0.23 19.19
CA PHE A 76 4.23 -0.49 17.76
C PHE A 76 3.31 -1.59 17.25
N LEU A 77 3.10 -2.65 18.03
CA LEU A 77 2.13 -3.69 17.70
C LEU A 77 0.70 -3.13 17.66
N ILE A 78 0.36 -2.27 18.62
CA ILE A 78 -0.91 -1.51 18.64
C ILE A 78 -1.02 -0.63 17.40
N LEU A 79 0.05 0.08 17.03
CA LEU A 79 0.04 0.94 15.85
C LEU A 79 -0.12 0.12 14.55
N MET A 80 0.54 -1.03 14.44
CA MET A 80 0.39 -1.95 13.31
C MET A 80 -1.05 -2.47 13.22
N MET A 81 -1.66 -2.85 14.36
CA MET A 81 -3.07 -3.25 14.40
C MET A 81 -4.02 -2.12 14.03
N ALA A 82 -3.81 -0.92 14.59
CA ALA A 82 -4.59 0.27 14.25
C ALA A 82 -4.50 0.59 12.75
N TYR A 83 -3.32 0.41 12.17
CA TYR A 83 -3.09 0.57 10.74
C TYR A 83 -3.79 -0.51 9.89
N ILE A 84 -3.77 -1.78 10.31
CA ILE A 84 -4.53 -2.84 9.63
C ILE A 84 -6.03 -2.50 9.66
N ILE A 85 -6.56 -2.12 10.83
CA ILE A 85 -7.96 -1.71 11.01
C ILE A 85 -8.28 -0.49 10.12
N TYR A 86 -7.41 0.51 10.10
CA TYR A 86 -7.53 1.67 9.23
C TYR A 86 -7.53 1.26 7.74
N GLY A 87 -6.69 0.31 7.35
CA GLY A 87 -6.65 -0.22 5.99
C GLY A 87 -7.96 -0.90 5.59
N PHE A 88 -8.53 -1.73 6.46
CA PHE A 88 -9.87 -2.28 6.27
C PHE A 88 -10.92 -1.19 6.13
N TYR A 89 -10.89 -0.20 7.02
CA TYR A 89 -11.80 0.94 6.98
C TYR A 89 -11.72 1.70 5.65
N VAL A 90 -10.52 2.02 5.15
CA VAL A 90 -10.34 2.72 3.87
C VAL A 90 -10.88 1.87 2.72
N CYS A 91 -10.53 0.59 2.66
CA CYS A 91 -10.98 -0.31 1.60
C CYS A 91 -12.51 -0.46 1.59
N ILE A 92 -13.18 -0.46 2.75
CA ILE A 92 -14.64 -0.54 2.84
C ILE A 92 -15.29 0.81 2.54
N ARG A 93 -14.73 1.92 3.03
CA ARG A 93 -15.32 3.26 2.90
C ARG A 93 -15.34 3.75 1.45
N TYR A 94 -14.27 3.48 0.69
CA TYR A 94 -14.10 4.04 -0.66
C TYR A 94 -14.45 3.06 -1.78
N ASN A 95 -14.86 1.83 -1.47
CA ASN A 95 -15.26 0.85 -2.48
C ASN A 95 -16.63 0.26 -2.14
N TYR A 96 -17.48 0.17 -3.16
CA TYR A 96 -18.78 -0.49 -3.03
C TYR A 96 -18.73 -1.86 -3.69
N GLY A 97 -19.11 -2.90 -2.94
CA GLY A 97 -19.17 -4.29 -3.40
C GLY A 97 -18.04 -5.17 -2.86
N PHE A 98 -18.40 -6.39 -2.48
CA PHE A 98 -17.50 -7.35 -1.83
C PHE A 98 -16.22 -7.61 -2.62
N PHE A 99 -16.34 -7.85 -3.93
CA PHE A 99 -15.18 -8.09 -4.80
C PHE A 99 -14.24 -6.87 -4.88
N HIS A 100 -14.77 -5.65 -4.92
CA HIS A 100 -13.96 -4.44 -4.97
C HIS A 100 -13.18 -4.25 -3.67
N CYS A 101 -13.80 -4.53 -2.52
CA CYS A 101 -13.12 -4.51 -1.22
C CYS A 101 -12.01 -5.56 -1.14
N ILE A 102 -12.24 -6.79 -1.61
CA ILE A 102 -11.20 -7.84 -1.63
C ILE A 102 -10.01 -7.42 -2.48
N VAL A 103 -10.26 -6.93 -3.70
CA VAL A 103 -9.19 -6.47 -4.58
C VAL A 103 -8.43 -5.30 -3.95
N ALA A 104 -9.15 -4.35 -3.34
CA ALA A 104 -8.53 -3.22 -2.65
C ALA A 104 -7.64 -3.69 -1.49
N LEU A 105 -8.12 -4.61 -0.64
CA LEU A 105 -7.36 -5.16 0.47
C LEU A 105 -6.12 -5.91 -0.01
N PHE A 106 -6.28 -6.76 -1.03
CA PHE A 106 -5.16 -7.51 -1.60
C PHE A 106 -4.08 -6.58 -2.15
N LEU A 107 -4.48 -5.56 -2.93
CA LEU A 107 -3.54 -4.57 -3.46
C LEU A 107 -2.89 -3.75 -2.33
N ARG A 108 -3.66 -3.37 -1.31
CA ARG A 108 -3.19 -2.54 -0.20
C ARG A 108 -2.07 -3.23 0.59
N PHE A 109 -2.30 -4.47 1.02
CA PHE A 109 -1.36 -5.22 1.86
C PHE A 109 -0.27 -5.96 1.07
N ASN A 110 -0.24 -5.82 -0.26
CA ASN A 110 0.84 -6.32 -1.08
C ASN A 110 1.95 -5.26 -1.22
N TYR A 111 3.19 -5.63 -0.88
CA TYR A 111 4.36 -4.74 -0.90
C TYR A 111 4.76 -4.26 -2.31
N VAL A 112 4.34 -4.97 -3.37
CA VAL A 112 4.65 -4.63 -4.76
C VAL A 112 3.77 -3.50 -5.27
N THR A 113 2.52 -3.42 -4.85
CA THR A 113 1.59 -2.34 -5.23
C THR A 113 2.16 -0.93 -4.94
N PRO A 114 2.63 -0.62 -3.71
CA PRO A 114 3.17 0.70 -3.44
C PRO A 114 4.50 0.95 -4.16
N LEU A 115 5.34 -0.08 -4.37
CA LEU A 115 6.56 0.04 -5.17
C LEU A 115 6.25 0.40 -6.63
N ILE A 116 5.27 -0.27 -7.24
CA ILE A 116 4.79 0.05 -8.59
C ILE A 116 4.27 1.48 -8.64
N TYR A 117 3.49 1.92 -7.64
CA TYR A 117 3.02 3.29 -7.60
C TYR A 117 4.18 4.30 -7.58
N LEU A 118 5.21 4.05 -6.78
CA LEU A 118 6.39 4.93 -6.69
C LEU A 118 7.20 4.96 -8.00
N ILE A 119 7.39 3.82 -8.67
CA ILE A 119 8.17 3.75 -9.92
C ILE A 119 7.46 4.52 -11.05
N PHE A 120 6.14 4.38 -11.14
CA PHE A 120 5.36 4.93 -12.25
C PHE A 120 4.74 6.30 -11.94
N LEU A 121 4.85 6.77 -10.70
CA LEU A 121 4.41 8.08 -10.18
C LEU A 121 2.98 8.49 -10.56
N GLY A 122 2.11 7.53 -10.88
CA GLY A 122 0.74 7.78 -11.35
C GLY A 122 0.69 8.59 -12.65
N GLY A 123 0.27 7.97 -13.75
CA GLY A 123 0.35 8.60 -15.07
C GLY A 123 -0.99 8.98 -15.67
N LYS A 124 -1.11 10.27 -16.01
CA LYS A 124 -2.10 10.91 -16.91
C LYS A 124 -3.58 10.70 -16.54
N ASN A 125 -4.21 11.79 -16.11
CA ASN A 125 -5.67 11.93 -16.13
C ASN A 125 -6.20 12.45 -17.46
N TYR A 126 -5.32 12.80 -18.40
CA TYR A 126 -5.71 13.39 -19.67
C TYR A 126 -4.96 12.74 -20.82
N LYS A 127 -5.67 12.50 -21.92
CA LYS A 127 -5.11 12.11 -23.20
C LYS A 127 -5.81 12.91 -24.29
N ASP A 128 -5.03 13.58 -25.13
CA ASP A 128 -5.52 14.45 -26.19
C ASP A 128 -6.58 15.44 -25.65
N ASP A 129 -6.24 16.13 -24.55
CA ASP A 129 -7.07 17.09 -23.80
C ASP A 129 -8.40 16.58 -23.22
N LYS A 130 -8.66 15.26 -23.31
CA LYS A 130 -9.83 14.62 -22.71
C LYS A 130 -9.47 13.91 -21.42
N GLU A 131 -10.30 14.10 -20.39
CA GLU A 131 -10.14 13.40 -19.12
C GLU A 131 -10.36 11.89 -19.29
N ILE A 132 -9.42 11.10 -18.78
CA ILE A 132 -9.52 9.65 -18.68
C ILE A 132 -10.35 9.32 -17.44
N THR A 133 -11.37 8.51 -17.63
CA THR A 133 -12.28 8.02 -16.60
C THR A 133 -12.35 6.50 -16.68
N SER A 134 -12.89 5.86 -15.64
CA SER A 134 -13.15 4.42 -15.65
C SER A 134 -14.04 3.96 -16.83
N LYS A 135 -14.82 4.87 -17.42
CA LYS A 135 -15.73 4.56 -18.54
C LYS A 135 -15.02 4.51 -19.90
N ASN A 136 -14.07 5.42 -20.15
CA ASN A 136 -13.39 5.54 -21.45
C ASN A 136 -12.00 4.87 -21.47
N ILE A 137 -11.51 4.40 -20.33
CA ILE A 137 -10.20 3.73 -20.21
C ILE A 137 -10.07 2.48 -21.09
N LYS A 138 -11.19 1.81 -21.43
CA LYS A 138 -11.19 0.55 -22.20
C LYS A 138 -10.61 0.70 -23.61
N ASP A 139 -10.75 1.89 -24.19
CA ASP A 139 -10.32 2.19 -25.56
C ASP A 139 -8.83 2.58 -25.63
N LEU A 140 -8.16 2.68 -24.47
CA LEU A 140 -6.75 3.03 -24.38
C LEU A 140 -5.83 1.82 -24.54
N LYS A 141 -4.57 2.06 -24.93
CA LYS A 141 -3.52 1.03 -24.92
C LYS A 141 -3.31 0.48 -23.52
N ILE A 142 -2.98 -0.79 -23.39
CA ILE A 142 -2.81 -1.49 -22.09
C ILE A 142 -1.89 -0.72 -21.13
N PHE A 143 -0.79 -0.16 -21.64
CA PHE A 143 0.15 0.61 -20.82
C PHE A 143 -0.46 1.93 -20.30
N ASP A 144 -1.26 2.62 -21.10
CA ASP A 144 -2.00 3.81 -20.66
C ASP A 144 -3.06 3.44 -19.62
N GLN A 145 -3.77 2.31 -19.82
CA GLN A 145 -4.72 1.80 -18.83
C GLN A 145 -4.02 1.53 -17.50
N PHE A 146 -2.86 0.88 -17.54
CA PHE A 146 -2.06 0.57 -16.34
C PHE A 146 -1.64 1.85 -15.59
N ARG A 147 -1.07 2.84 -16.29
CA ARG A 147 -0.63 4.11 -15.67
C ARG A 147 -1.78 4.90 -15.06
N PHE A 148 -2.91 4.99 -15.76
CA PHE A 148 -4.13 5.59 -15.21
C PHE A 148 -4.60 4.82 -13.98
N SER A 149 -4.61 3.49 -14.05
CA SER A 149 -5.09 2.65 -12.96
C SER A 149 -4.27 2.84 -11.69
N ILE A 150 -2.93 2.90 -11.80
CA ILE A 150 -2.02 3.22 -10.68
C ILE A 150 -2.40 4.55 -10.06
N TYR A 151 -2.56 5.60 -10.89
CA TYR A 151 -2.94 6.92 -10.41
C TYR A 151 -4.30 6.89 -9.69
N ASN A 152 -5.23 6.10 -10.23
CA ASN A 152 -6.60 6.04 -9.76
C ASN A 152 -6.80 5.21 -8.48
N LEU A 153 -5.76 4.51 -7.99
CA LEU A 153 -5.79 3.80 -6.70
C LEU A 153 -6.00 4.73 -5.50
N ILE A 154 -5.77 6.03 -5.65
CA ILE A 154 -5.96 7.02 -4.59
C ILE A 154 -7.39 7.57 -4.63
N ALA A 155 -8.04 7.61 -3.47
CA ALA A 155 -9.37 8.18 -3.29
C ALA A 155 -9.36 9.70 -3.40
N ILE A 156 -8.58 10.39 -2.56
CA ILE A 156 -8.53 11.85 -2.50
C ILE A 156 -7.28 12.35 -3.24
N ARG A 157 -7.52 13.17 -4.26
CA ARG A 157 -6.46 13.81 -5.06
C ARG A 157 -6.16 15.18 -4.42
N SER A 158 -4.98 15.33 -3.84
CA SER A 158 -4.41 16.62 -3.37
C SER A 158 -3.81 17.41 -4.53
#